data_AF-A0A836YWQ2-F1
#
_entry.id   AF-A0A836YWQ2-F1
#
_cell.length_a   1.000
_cell.length_b   1.000
_cell.length_c   1.000
_cell.angle_alpha   90.00
_cell.angle_beta   90.00
_cell.angle_gamma   90.00
#
_symmetry.space_group_name_H-M   'P 1'
#
loop_
_entity.id
_entity.type
_entity.pdbx_description
1 polymer ?
#
loop_
_entity_poly.entity_id
_entity_poly.type
_entity_poly.pdbx_seq_one_letter_code
_entity_poly.pdbx_strand_id
1 'polypeptide(L)'
;YLTKFGTPTQPEDLYQHHYLSHHNINRKAWKCTQGEQEVLLDLNSRFTTNDTQALLNSVLDSNGIAMLPKYMLETELKRGKLQAVLTDWQLPTFSIYAMYPSRDKLPLAVRKLIDFLLESFEGKAW
;
A
#
# COMPACT_ATOMS: atom_id res chain seq x y z
N TYR A 1 7.00 -16.94 -5.02
CA TYR A 1 5.70 -16.87 -5.73
C TYR A 1 5.86 -16.59 -7.23
N LEU A 2 6.44 -15.45 -7.63
CA LEU A 2 6.53 -15.01 -9.05
C LEU A 2 7.24 -16.01 -9.98
N THR A 3 8.25 -16.75 -9.50
CA THR A 3 8.89 -17.82 -10.29
C THR A 3 7.91 -18.89 -10.78
N LYS A 4 6.83 -19.15 -10.02
CA LYS A 4 5.83 -20.18 -10.34
C LYS A 4 4.68 -19.65 -11.19
N PHE A 5 4.25 -18.40 -10.96
CA PHE A 5 3.05 -17.83 -11.57
C PHE A 5 3.35 -16.74 -12.63
N GLY A 6 4.62 -16.41 -12.85
CA GLY A 6 5.03 -15.27 -13.68
C GLY A 6 5.01 -13.95 -12.91
N THR A 7 5.54 -12.91 -13.55
CA THR A 7 5.52 -11.53 -13.05
C THR A 7 4.47 -10.75 -13.84
N PRO A 8 3.47 -10.12 -13.18
CA PRO A 8 2.47 -9.33 -13.87
C PRO A 8 3.13 -8.09 -14.48
N THR A 9 2.76 -7.79 -15.73
CA THR A 9 3.25 -6.63 -16.49
C THR A 9 2.15 -5.60 -16.73
N GLN A 10 0.89 -6.04 -16.70
CA GLN A 10 -0.29 -5.20 -16.79
C GLN A 10 -1.17 -5.36 -15.54
N PRO A 11 -1.92 -4.33 -15.13
CA PRO A 11 -2.80 -4.40 -13.97
C PRO A 11 -3.79 -5.57 -14.03
N GLU A 12 -4.31 -5.87 -15.22
CA GLU A 12 -5.26 -6.95 -15.49
C GLU A 12 -4.65 -8.34 -15.25
N ASP A 13 -3.32 -8.50 -15.32
CA ASP A 13 -2.66 -9.76 -14.99
C ASP A 13 -2.94 -10.18 -13.54
N LEU A 14 -3.25 -9.23 -12.65
CA LEU A 14 -3.60 -9.50 -11.25
C LEU A 14 -4.84 -10.39 -11.10
N TYR A 15 -5.73 -10.46 -12.08
CA TYR A 15 -6.87 -11.40 -12.08
C TYR A 15 -6.41 -12.87 -12.10
N GLN A 16 -5.21 -13.15 -12.62
CA GLN A 16 -4.64 -14.49 -12.69
C GLN A 16 -3.74 -14.82 -11.48
N HIS A 17 -3.52 -13.84 -10.59
CA HIS A 17 -2.66 -13.99 -9.41
C HIS A 17 -3.47 -14.14 -8.12
N HIS A 18 -2.79 -14.64 -7.10
CA HIS A 18 -3.31 -14.67 -5.74
C HIS A 18 -3.16 -13.29 -5.14
N TYR A 19 -4.23 -12.52 -5.22
CA TYR A 19 -4.27 -11.21 -4.62
C TYR A 19 -4.57 -11.31 -3.11
N LEU A 20 -3.67 -10.78 -2.28
CA LEU A 20 -3.80 -10.70 -0.83
C LEU A 20 -4.07 -9.25 -0.44
N SER A 21 -5.04 -9.01 0.42
CA SER A 21 -5.54 -7.66 0.65
C SER A 21 -5.60 -7.27 2.12
N HIS A 22 -5.43 -5.98 2.36
CA HIS A 22 -5.80 -5.39 3.63
C HIS A 22 -7.30 -5.06 3.61
N HIS A 23 -8.00 -5.32 4.70
CA HIS A 23 -9.45 -5.18 4.82
C HIS A 23 -9.97 -3.76 4.46
N ASN A 24 -9.17 -2.73 4.72
CA ASN A 24 -9.54 -1.34 4.40
C ASN A 24 -9.25 -0.94 2.93
N ILE A 25 -8.49 -1.76 2.20
CA ILE A 25 -8.09 -1.53 0.81
C ILE A 25 -9.01 -2.31 -0.14
N ASN A 26 -9.46 -3.51 0.25
CA ASN A 26 -10.29 -4.42 -0.55
C ASN A 26 -11.77 -3.99 -0.72
N ARG A 27 -12.11 -2.75 -0.36
CA ARG A 27 -13.51 -2.28 -0.32
C ARG A 27 -13.92 -1.47 -1.56
N LYS A 28 -12.98 -1.17 -2.46
CA LYS A 28 -13.21 -0.39 -3.68
C LYS A 28 -12.37 -0.95 -4.82
N ALA A 29 -12.86 -0.79 -6.04
CA ALA A 29 -12.08 -1.05 -7.24
C ALA A 29 -10.78 -0.24 -7.20
N TRP A 30 -9.67 -0.89 -7.54
CA TRP A 30 -8.35 -0.28 -7.62
C TRP A 30 -8.23 0.50 -8.90
N LYS A 31 -7.83 1.76 -8.79
CA LYS A 31 -7.48 2.59 -9.95
C LYS A 31 -5.98 2.56 -10.16
N CYS A 32 -5.54 1.92 -11.24
CA CYS A 32 -4.16 1.96 -11.71
C CYS A 32 -4.08 2.94 -12.88
N THR A 33 -3.08 3.82 -12.89
CA THR A 33 -2.90 4.78 -13.99
C THR A 33 -1.48 4.77 -14.55
N GLN A 34 -1.35 4.87 -15.86
CA GLN A 34 -0.07 5.00 -16.56
C GLN A 34 -0.22 6.03 -17.70
N GLY A 35 0.29 7.25 -17.49
CA GLY A 35 0.06 8.35 -18.42
C GLY A 35 -1.43 8.68 -18.55
N GLU A 36 -1.98 8.59 -19.75
CA GLU A 36 -3.42 8.76 -20.01
C GLU A 36 -4.25 7.48 -19.82
N GLN A 37 -3.59 6.34 -19.61
CA GLN A 37 -4.28 5.07 -19.39
C GLN A 37 -4.76 4.95 -17.95
N GLU A 38 -5.99 4.47 -17.80
CA GLU A 38 -6.62 4.19 -16.52
C GLU A 38 -7.26 2.80 -16.56
N VAL A 39 -6.93 1.97 -15.58
CA VAL A 39 -7.49 0.64 -15.41
C VAL A 39 -8.14 0.56 -14.04
N LEU A 40 -9.41 0.17 -14.01
CA LEU A 40 -10.15 -0.14 -12.79
C LEU A 40 -10.18 -1.65 -12.59
N LEU A 41 -9.64 -2.14 -11.48
CA LEU A 41 -9.62 -3.56 -11.14
C LEU A 41 -10.53 -3.85 -9.96
N ASP A 42 -11.36 -4.88 -10.09
CA ASP A 42 -12.15 -5.43 -8.99
C ASP A 42 -11.61 -6.82 -8.63
N LEU A 43 -10.60 -6.85 -7.77
CA LEU A 43 -9.85 -8.07 -7.47
C LEU A 43 -10.49 -8.85 -6.32
N ASN A 44 -10.82 -10.12 -6.57
CA ASN A 44 -11.20 -11.04 -5.51
C ASN A 44 -9.98 -11.45 -4.70
N SER A 45 -9.94 -11.07 -3.42
CA SER A 45 -8.84 -11.44 -2.55
C SER A 45 -8.97 -12.88 -2.04
N ARG A 46 -7.86 -13.63 -2.07
CA ARG A 46 -7.77 -14.98 -1.50
C ARG A 46 -7.49 -15.00 0.00
N PHE A 47 -6.98 -13.89 0.53
CA PHE A 47 -6.69 -13.72 1.94
C PHE A 47 -6.82 -12.24 2.29
N THR A 48 -7.69 -11.94 3.25
CA THR A 48 -7.91 -10.58 3.72
C THR A 48 -7.61 -10.50 5.21
N THR A 49 -6.82 -9.50 5.60
CA THR A 49 -6.48 -9.24 7.01
C THR A 49 -6.56 -7.74 7.32
N ASN A 50 -6.75 -7.39 8.59
CA ASN A 50 -6.67 -6.02 9.09
C ASN A 50 -5.31 -5.69 9.73
N ASP A 51 -4.32 -6.58 9.56
CA ASP A 51 -2.95 -6.42 10.05
C ASP A 51 -1.97 -6.43 8.86
N THR A 52 -1.28 -5.31 8.67
CA THR A 52 -0.32 -5.13 7.58
C THR A 52 0.92 -6.01 7.71
N GLN A 53 1.36 -6.32 8.93
CA GLN A 53 2.51 -7.21 9.17
C GLN A 53 2.14 -8.66 8.85
N ALA A 54 0.95 -9.10 9.22
CA ALA A 54 0.44 -10.43 8.84
C ALA A 54 0.33 -10.56 7.31
N LEU A 55 -0.10 -9.51 6.63
CA LEU A 55 -0.17 -9.47 5.16
C LEU A 55 1.23 -9.57 4.53
N LEU A 56 2.21 -8.81 5.04
CA LEU A 56 3.61 -8.88 4.59
C LEU A 56 4.19 -10.29 4.78
N ASN A 57 4.01 -10.90 5.95
CA ASN A 57 4.48 -12.25 6.21
C ASN A 57 3.88 -13.26 5.22
N SER A 58 2.59 -13.13 4.90
CA SER A 58 1.93 -13.98 3.90
C SER A 58 2.56 -13.85 2.50
N VAL A 59 2.94 -12.63 2.09
CA VAL A 59 3.67 -12.39 0.83
C VAL A 59 5.06 -13.04 0.85
N LEU A 60 5.80 -12.87 1.96
CA LEU A 60 7.14 -13.46 2.14
C LEU A 60 7.11 -15.00 2.09
N ASP A 61 6.03 -15.60 2.60
CA ASP A 61 5.77 -17.04 2.52
C ASP A 61 5.26 -17.49 1.14
N SER A 62 5.39 -16.63 0.11
CA SER A 62 5.03 -16.93 -1.27
C SER A 62 3.55 -17.24 -1.50
N ASN A 63 2.63 -16.64 -0.73
CA ASN A 63 1.20 -16.87 -0.91
C ASN A 63 0.56 -16.01 -2.02
N GLY A 64 1.20 -14.93 -2.45
CA GLY A 64 0.61 -14.05 -3.47
C GLY A 64 1.26 -12.69 -3.60
N ILE A 65 0.46 -11.74 -4.10
CA ILE A 65 0.81 -10.33 -4.36
C ILE A 65 -0.09 -9.44 -3.50
N ALA A 66 0.47 -8.41 -2.89
CA ALA A 66 -0.27 -7.44 -2.07
C ALA A 66 0.21 -6.00 -2.33
N MET A 67 -0.67 -5.04 -2.12
CA MET A 67 -0.28 -3.63 -1.95
C MET A 67 -0.04 -3.36 -0.48
N LEU A 68 1.17 -2.92 -0.16
CA LEU A 68 1.64 -2.67 1.18
C LEU A 68 2.29 -1.26 1.23
N PRO A 69 2.23 -0.56 2.38
CA PRO A 69 2.91 0.71 2.56
C PRO A 69 4.42 0.60 2.29
N LYS A 70 5.02 1.59 1.64
CA LYS A 70 6.41 1.50 1.18
C LYS A 70 7.40 1.46 2.36
N TYR A 71 7.14 2.22 3.43
CA TYR A 71 8.03 2.36 4.58
C TYR A 71 8.42 1.03 5.24
N MET A 72 7.59 -0.01 5.12
CA MET A 72 7.85 -1.31 5.75
C MET A 72 8.58 -2.30 4.84
N LEU A 73 8.68 -2.00 3.54
CA LEU A 73 9.18 -2.97 2.54
C LEU A 73 10.67 -2.83 2.26
N GLU A 74 11.29 -1.72 2.65
CA GLU A 74 12.66 -1.38 2.25
C GLU A 74 13.68 -2.47 2.60
N THR A 75 13.58 -3.05 3.79
CA THR A 75 14.50 -4.10 4.24
C THR A 75 14.36 -5.38 3.41
N GLU A 76 13.12 -5.82 3.16
CA GLU A 76 12.86 -7.08 2.46
C GLU A 76 13.08 -6.96 0.94
N LEU A 77 12.85 -5.77 0.37
CA LEU A 77 13.25 -5.43 -1.00
C LEU A 77 14.78 -5.46 -1.15
N LYS A 78 15.53 -4.84 -0.23
CA LYS A 78 17.00 -4.85 -0.23
C LYS A 78 17.58 -6.26 -0.10
N ARG A 79 16.90 -7.13 0.65
CA ARG A 79 17.27 -8.55 0.81
C ARG A 79 16.91 -9.42 -0.40
N GLY A 80 16.20 -8.89 -1.39
CA GLY A 80 15.71 -9.65 -2.55
C GLY A 80 14.61 -10.65 -2.22
N LYS A 81 14.00 -10.56 -1.03
CA LYS A 81 12.88 -11.42 -0.62
C LYS A 81 11.55 -10.94 -1.18
N LEU A 82 11.47 -9.65 -1.51
CA LEU A 82 10.35 -9.04 -2.21
C LEU A 82 10.80 -8.51 -3.56
N GLN A 83 9.87 -8.50 -4.52
CA GLN A 83 10.03 -7.85 -5.80
C GLN A 83 8.84 -6.93 -6.03
N ALA A 84 9.11 -5.66 -6.32
CA ALA A 84 8.08 -4.72 -6.76
C ALA A 84 7.60 -5.11 -8.17
N VAL A 85 6.29 -5.05 -8.39
CA VAL A 85 5.65 -5.36 -9.66
C VAL A 85 4.77 -4.18 -10.08
N LEU A 86 4.44 -4.10 -11.37
CA LEU A 86 3.64 -2.99 -11.93
C LEU A 86 4.24 -1.61 -11.61
N THR A 87 5.57 -1.48 -11.60
CA THR A 87 6.27 -0.24 -11.21
C THR A 87 6.03 0.92 -12.17
N ASP A 88 5.60 0.64 -13.39
CA ASP A 88 5.25 1.65 -14.39
C ASP A 88 3.82 2.18 -14.22
N TRP A 89 3.05 1.60 -13.28
CA TRP A 89 1.69 2.00 -12.94
C TRP A 89 1.66 2.73 -11.60
N GLN A 90 0.92 3.84 -11.56
CA GLN A 90 0.59 4.51 -10.32
C GLN A 90 -0.60 3.84 -9.66
N LEU A 91 -0.40 3.44 -8.41
CA LEU A 91 -1.45 2.92 -7.53
C LEU A 91 -2.13 4.06 -6.77
N PRO A 92 -3.34 3.82 -6.21
CA PRO A 92 -3.99 4.79 -5.35
C PRO A 92 -3.08 5.18 -4.17
N THR A 93 -2.91 6.48 -3.95
CA THR A 93 -2.17 7.00 -2.80
C THR A 93 -3.11 7.20 -1.62
N PHE A 94 -2.64 6.90 -0.40
CA PHE A 94 -3.42 7.01 0.83
C PHE A 94 -2.82 8.07 1.73
N SER A 95 -3.54 9.15 2.02
CA SER A 95 -3.03 10.21 2.90
C SER A 95 -3.07 9.81 4.38
N ILE A 96 -2.06 10.27 5.12
CA ILE A 96 -2.02 10.21 6.59
C ILE A 96 -2.58 11.53 7.14
N TYR A 97 -3.50 11.45 8.09
CA TYR A 97 -4.15 12.63 8.68
C TYR A 97 -3.91 12.68 10.19
N ALA A 98 -3.57 13.87 10.69
CA ALA A 98 -3.62 14.17 12.12
C ALA A 98 -5.04 14.61 12.51
N MET A 99 -5.79 13.73 13.17
CA MET A 99 -7.15 14.02 13.63
C MET A 99 -7.15 14.49 15.09
N TYR A 100 -7.82 15.60 15.35
CA TYR A 100 -8.03 16.15 16.69
C TYR A 100 -9.45 16.72 16.82
N PRO A 101 -10.04 16.72 18.03
CA PRO A 101 -11.37 17.28 18.23
C PRO A 101 -11.42 18.76 17.84
N SER A 102 -12.45 19.14 17.08
CA SER A 102 -12.76 20.55 16.86
C SER A 102 -13.22 21.15 18.18
N ARG A 103 -12.35 21.93 18.82
CA ARG A 103 -12.63 22.71 20.03
C ARG A 103 -12.18 24.13 19.79
N ASP A 104 -12.87 25.10 20.40
CA ASP A 104 -12.61 26.53 20.20
C ASP A 104 -11.17 26.98 20.49
N LYS A 105 -10.37 26.17 21.19
CA LYS A 105 -8.95 26.42 21.43
C LYS A 105 -8.15 25.11 21.41
N LEU A 106 -7.38 24.88 20.35
CA LEU A 106 -6.39 23.80 20.30
C LEU A 106 -5.26 24.11 21.30
N PRO A 107 -4.97 23.25 22.29
CA PRO A 107 -3.87 23.49 23.22
C PRO A 107 -2.54 23.68 22.49
N LEU A 108 -1.71 24.62 22.95
CA LEU A 108 -0.45 24.96 22.30
C LEU A 108 0.47 23.74 22.13
N ALA A 109 0.51 22.85 23.13
CA ALA A 109 1.30 21.61 23.08
C ALA A 109 0.87 20.70 21.91
N VAL A 110 -0.44 20.57 21.65
CA VAL A 110 -0.96 19.77 20.54
C VAL A 110 -0.59 20.40 19.20
N ARG A 111 -0.71 21.74 19.08
CA ARG A 111 -0.26 22.45 17.88
C ARG A 111 1.22 22.22 17.62
N LYS A 112 2.07 22.38 18.63
CA LYS A 112 3.52 22.15 18.51
C LYS A 112 3.86 20.72 18.12
N LEU A 113 3.13 19.73 18.62
CA LEU A 113 3.28 18.34 18.19
C LEU A 113 2.89 18.16 16.72
N ILE A 114 1.77 18.74 16.28
CA ILE A 114 1.34 18.66 14.88
C ILE A 114 2.38 19.32 13.97
N ASP A 115 2.86 20.52 14.31
CA ASP A 115 3.91 21.23 13.56
C ASP A 115 5.17 20.35 13.41
N PHE A 116 5.62 19.74 14.51
CA PHE A 116 6.75 18.82 14.52
C PHE A 116 6.53 17.58 13.64
N LEU A 117 5.33 16.98 13.68
CA LEU A 117 5.02 15.82 12.85
C LEU A 117 5.00 16.19 11.36
N LEU A 118 4.39 17.32 11.00
CA LEU A 118 4.36 17.78 9.61
C LEU A 118 5.77 17.98 9.06
N GLU A 119 6.64 18.67 9.80
CA GLU A 119 8.06 18.84 9.43
C GLU A 119 8.78 17.49 9.34
N SER A 120 8.50 16.57 10.26
CA SER A 120 9.12 15.24 10.29
C SER A 120 8.75 14.34 9.10
N PHE A 121 7.58 14.57 8.49
CA PHE A 121 7.08 13.80 7.34
C PHE A 121 7.27 14.53 6.00
N GLU A 122 7.70 15.79 6.01
CA GLU A 122 7.93 16.56 4.79
C GLU A 122 9.02 15.91 3.91
N GLY A 123 8.73 15.75 2.62
CA GLY A 123 9.66 15.20 1.64
C GLY A 123 9.99 13.70 1.78
N LYS A 124 9.39 12.97 2.73
CA LYS A 124 9.63 11.54 2.92
C LYS A 124 8.66 10.70 2.10
N ALA A 125 9.20 9.74 1.35
CA ALA A 125 8.41 8.69 0.72
C ALA A 125 8.12 7.60 1.76
N TRP A 126 6.92 7.62 2.33
CA TRP A 126 6.39 6.61 3.25
C TRP A 126 5.57 5.54 2.52
#